data_AF-A0A0K9PHL9-F1
#
_entry.id   AF-A0A0K9PHL9-F1
#
_cell.length_a   1.000
_cell.length_b   1.000
_cell.length_c   1.000
_cell.angle_alpha   90.00
_cell.angle_beta   90.00
_cell.angle_gamma   90.00
#
_symmetry.space_group_name_H-M   'P 1'
#
loop_
_entity.id
_entity.type
_entity.pdbx_description
1 polymer ?
#
loop_
_entity_poly.entity_id
_entity_poly.type
_entity_poly.pdbx_seq_one_letter_code
_entity_poly.pdbx_strand_id
1 'polypeptide(L)'
;MTSISDNLNSPSPTANVHVLNINWFQKQRNGNDEVSLTLNISADLQSMFTWNTKQVFVFLAAEYETPENALNQVSLWDGIIPSKEHASFWIQTTNKYRFIDQGSNLVGKDFNLTLHWHVMPKTGKMFADKIVIPGYRLPNDYR
;
A
#
# COMPACT_ATOMS: atom_id res chain seq x y z
N MET A 1 -16.53 -17.54 16.60
CA MET A 1 -15.74 -18.12 17.70
C MET A 1 -14.28 -17.96 17.29
N THR A 2 -13.55 -17.03 17.90
CA THR A 2 -12.13 -16.78 17.62
C THR A 2 -11.29 -17.80 18.39
N SER A 3 -10.15 -18.24 17.86
CA SER A 3 -9.27 -19.19 18.54
C SER A 3 -8.66 -18.58 19.82
N ILE A 4 -8.42 -19.40 20.85
CA ILE A 4 -7.70 -19.01 22.08
C ILE A 4 -6.28 -18.48 21.77
N SER A 5 -5.60 -19.02 20.76
CA SER A 5 -4.26 -18.55 20.38
C SER A 5 -4.25 -17.15 19.80
N ASP A 6 -5.34 -16.74 19.14
CA ASP A 6 -5.42 -15.44 18.48
C ASP A 6 -5.45 -14.32 19.54
N ASN A 7 -5.94 -14.63 20.75
CA ASN A 7 -5.91 -13.70 21.90
C ASN A 7 -4.54 -13.57 22.57
N LEU A 8 -3.61 -14.51 22.32
CA LEU A 8 -2.26 -14.49 22.90
C LEU A 8 -1.21 -13.89 21.95
N ASN A 9 -1.58 -13.60 20.71
CA ASN A 9 -0.68 -13.00 19.74
C ASN A 9 -0.66 -11.48 19.89
N SER A 10 0.53 -10.89 20.05
CA SER A 10 0.73 -9.44 20.06
C SER A 10 1.25 -9.00 18.68
N PRO A 11 0.42 -8.37 17.84
CA PRO A 11 0.84 -7.94 16.50
C PRO A 11 1.92 -6.85 16.61
N SER A 12 3.02 -7.03 15.88
CA SER A 12 4.12 -6.06 15.77
C SER A 12 4.61 -5.98 14.31
N PRO A 13 3.77 -5.55 13.37
CA PRO A 13 4.15 -5.45 11.97
C PRO A 13 5.12 -4.28 11.78
N THR A 14 6.07 -4.42 10.85
CA THR A 14 6.92 -3.31 10.42
C THR A 14 6.84 -3.17 8.91
N ALA A 15 6.90 -1.94 8.42
CA ALA A 15 6.89 -1.66 7.00
C ALA A 15 7.74 -0.43 6.72
N ASN A 16 8.49 -0.49 5.63
CA ASN A 16 9.23 0.64 5.12
C ASN A 16 9.11 0.65 3.59
N VAL A 17 8.79 1.82 3.06
CA VAL A 17 8.59 2.00 1.63
C VAL A 17 9.45 3.18 1.19
N HIS A 18 10.01 3.11 0.00
CA HIS A 18 10.72 4.22 -0.61
C HIS A 18 10.34 4.35 -2.08
N VAL A 19 10.10 5.59 -2.53
CA VAL A 19 10.03 5.91 -3.94
C VAL A 19 11.46 6.05 -4.45
N LEU A 20 11.92 5.09 -5.25
CA LEU A 20 13.27 5.12 -5.82
C LEU A 20 13.34 6.07 -7.02
N ASN A 21 12.30 6.06 -7.85
CA ASN A 21 12.24 6.89 -9.04
C ASN A 21 10.80 7.23 -9.41
N ILE A 22 10.62 8.42 -9.97
CA ILE A 22 9.39 8.80 -10.69
C ILE A 22 9.71 8.59 -12.16
N ASN A 23 9.21 7.49 -12.72
CA ASN A 23 9.58 7.06 -14.06
C ASN A 23 9.06 8.03 -15.11
N TRP A 24 7.83 8.51 -14.92
CA TRP A 24 7.19 9.54 -15.72
C TRP A 24 6.02 10.13 -14.96
N PHE A 25 5.74 11.39 -15.26
CA PHE A 25 4.58 12.11 -14.76
C PHE A 25 4.03 12.94 -15.91
N GLN A 26 2.92 12.50 -16.50
CA GLN A 26 2.39 13.10 -17.72
C GLN A 26 0.90 13.35 -17.62
N LYS A 27 0.41 14.18 -18.55
CA LYS A 27 -1.01 14.39 -18.75
C LYS A 27 -1.55 13.48 -19.85
N GLN A 28 -2.55 12.69 -19.52
CA GLN A 28 -3.26 11.84 -20.47
C GLN A 28 -4.07 12.68 -21.48
N ARG A 29 -4.45 12.08 -22.60
CA ARG A 29 -5.27 12.73 -23.64
C ARG A 29 -6.65 13.19 -23.16
N ASN A 30 -7.20 12.51 -22.14
CA ASN A 30 -8.46 12.88 -21.49
C ASN A 30 -8.29 14.04 -20.48
N GLY A 31 -7.06 14.54 -20.28
CA GLY A 31 -6.76 15.62 -19.35
C GLY A 31 -6.48 15.18 -17.91
N ASN A 32 -6.38 13.88 -17.63
CA ASN A 32 -6.04 13.35 -16.30
C ASN A 32 -4.53 13.24 -16.10
N ASP A 33 -4.09 13.40 -14.86
CA ASP A 33 -2.70 13.17 -14.48
C ASP A 33 -2.43 11.67 -14.36
N GLU A 34 -1.24 11.23 -14.79
CA GLU A 34 -0.79 9.86 -14.62
C GLU A 34 0.68 9.83 -14.20
N VAL A 35 0.95 9.04 -13.16
CA VAL A 35 2.28 8.87 -12.57
C VAL A 35 2.68 7.40 -12.61
N SER A 36 3.93 7.15 -12.97
CA SER A 36 4.59 5.87 -12.72
C SER A 36 5.74 6.03 -11.75
N LEU A 37 5.77 5.15 -10.76
CA LEU A 37 6.75 5.12 -9.69
C LEU A 37 7.50 3.78 -9.72
N THR A 38 8.80 3.84 -9.46
CA THR A 38 9.57 2.68 -9.04
C THR A 38 9.68 2.71 -7.52
N LEU A 39 9.22 1.65 -6.89
CA LEU A 39 9.04 1.52 -5.46
C LEU A 39 9.96 0.44 -4.91
N ASN A 40 10.46 0.68 -3.71
CA ASN A 40 11.15 -0.30 -2.88
C ASN A 40 10.30 -0.52 -1.64
N ILE A 41 9.80 -1.73 -1.46
CA ILE A 41 8.85 -2.09 -0.42
C ILE A 41 9.51 -3.18 0.43
N SER A 42 9.65 -2.92 1.73
CA SER A 42 10.03 -3.90 2.72
C SER A 42 8.98 -3.96 3.81
N ALA A 43 8.62 -5.18 4.22
CA ALA A 43 7.69 -5.36 5.32
C ALA A 43 7.96 -6.67 6.04
N ASP A 44 7.76 -6.65 7.35
CA ASP A 44 7.66 -7.83 8.20
C ASP A 44 6.26 -7.92 8.80
N LEU A 45 5.46 -8.81 8.23
CA LEU A 45 4.10 -9.13 8.65
C LEU A 45 4.01 -10.51 9.30
N GLN A 46 5.13 -11.13 9.71
CA GLN A 46 5.13 -12.45 10.32
C GLN A 46 4.26 -12.54 11.58
N SER A 47 4.18 -11.44 12.35
CA SER A 47 3.32 -11.35 13.54
C SER A 47 1.82 -11.37 13.21
N MET A 48 1.42 -11.24 11.93
CA MET A 48 0.03 -11.41 11.49
C MET A 48 -0.38 -12.88 11.33
N PHE A 49 0.58 -13.81 11.35
CA PHE A 49 0.33 -15.22 11.16
C PHE A 49 0.22 -15.95 12.50
N THR A 50 -1.00 -16.36 12.85
CA THR A 50 -1.28 -17.36 13.89
C THR A 50 -1.61 -18.71 13.23
N TRP A 51 -1.92 -19.74 14.03
CA TRP A 51 -2.38 -21.01 13.45
C TRP A 51 -3.67 -20.86 12.64
N ASN A 52 -4.50 -19.87 12.99
CA ASN A 52 -5.78 -19.61 12.36
C ASN A 52 -5.65 -18.73 11.10
N THR A 53 -4.50 -18.10 10.84
CA THR A 53 -4.29 -17.33 9.61
C THR A 53 -4.21 -18.27 8.40
N LYS A 54 -5.08 -18.05 7.41
CA LYS A 54 -5.03 -18.76 6.13
C LYS A 54 -4.06 -18.09 5.17
N GLN A 55 -4.19 -16.77 5.03
CA GLN A 55 -3.37 -15.93 4.16
C GLN A 55 -3.51 -14.47 4.58
N VAL A 56 -2.57 -13.63 4.16
CA VAL A 56 -2.64 -12.18 4.31
C VAL A 56 -2.65 -11.55 2.92
N PHE A 57 -3.66 -10.72 2.65
CA PHE A 57 -3.66 -9.88 1.46
C PHE A 57 -3.03 -8.54 1.83
N VAL A 58 -2.00 -8.12 1.11
CA VAL A 58 -1.27 -6.87 1.37
C VAL A 58 -1.34 -6.01 0.12
N PHE A 59 -1.54 -4.70 0.28
CA PHE A 59 -1.46 -3.77 -0.83
C PHE A 59 -0.90 -2.43 -0.37
N LEU A 60 -0.18 -1.78 -1.27
CA LEU A 60 0.36 -0.45 -1.10
C LEU A 60 -0.54 0.53 -1.84
N ALA A 61 -0.98 1.58 -1.16
CA ALA A 61 -1.77 2.65 -1.76
C ALA A 61 -1.09 4.02 -1.61
N ALA A 62 -1.26 4.87 -2.61
CA ALA A 62 -1.02 6.30 -2.50
C ALA A 62 -2.28 6.96 -1.93
N GLU A 63 -2.14 7.67 -0.81
CA GLU A 63 -3.21 8.38 -0.12
C GLU A 63 -2.93 9.89 -0.10
N TYR A 64 -3.88 10.69 -0.59
CA TYR A 64 -3.76 12.15 -0.66
C TYR A 64 -5.14 12.80 -0.67
N GLU A 65 -5.21 14.06 -0.28
CA GLU A 65 -6.46 14.82 -0.20
C GLU A 65 -6.57 15.76 -1.40
N THR A 66 -7.75 16.01 -1.94
CA THR A 66 -8.00 17.06 -2.95
C THR A 66 -9.12 17.99 -2.46
N PRO A 67 -9.30 19.19 -3.04
CA PRO A 67 -10.41 20.05 -2.66
C PRO A 67 -11.79 19.36 -2.75
N GLU A 68 -11.95 18.43 -3.69
CA GLU A 68 -13.18 17.69 -3.93
C GLU A 68 -13.31 16.44 -3.04
N ASN A 69 -12.20 15.81 -2.66
CA ASN A 69 -12.20 14.56 -1.90
C ASN A 69 -11.25 14.62 -0.70
N ALA A 70 -11.80 14.44 0.48
CA ALA A 70 -11.04 14.39 1.73
C ALA A 70 -10.06 13.20 1.81
N LEU A 71 -10.25 12.15 1.00
CA LEU A 71 -9.32 11.02 0.91
C LEU A 71 -9.42 10.38 -0.47
N ASN A 72 -8.38 10.54 -1.28
CA ASN A 72 -8.16 9.74 -2.49
C ASN A 72 -7.19 8.62 -2.14
N GLN A 73 -7.56 7.38 -2.46
CA GLN A 73 -6.73 6.20 -2.23
C GLN A 73 -6.58 5.43 -3.54
N VAL A 74 -5.35 5.36 -4.03
CA VAL A 74 -5.02 4.66 -5.28
C VAL A 74 -4.08 3.51 -4.98
N SER A 75 -4.55 2.27 -5.22
CA SER A 75 -3.68 1.09 -5.10
C SER A 75 -2.56 1.16 -6.13
N LEU A 76 -1.33 0.90 -5.71
CA LEU A 76 -0.13 0.91 -6.54
C LEU A 76 0.41 -0.51 -6.76
N TRP A 77 0.29 -1.37 -5.75
CA TRP A 77 0.80 -2.73 -5.77
C TRP A 77 0.01 -3.59 -4.79
N ASP A 78 -0.14 -4.88 -5.07
CA ASP A 78 -0.76 -5.85 -4.18
C ASP A 78 -0.05 -7.21 -4.25
N GLY A 79 -0.22 -7.99 -3.19
CA GLY A 79 0.26 -9.36 -3.10
C GLY A 79 -0.56 -10.18 -2.11
N ILE A 80 -0.49 -11.50 -2.28
CA ILE A 80 -1.03 -12.47 -1.32
C ILE A 80 0.16 -13.18 -0.68
N ILE A 81 0.24 -13.10 0.64
CA ILE A 81 1.21 -13.83 1.45
C ILE A 81 0.53 -15.11 1.94
N PRO A 82 0.90 -16.29 1.42
CA PRO A 82 0.20 -17.53 1.71
C PRO A 82 0.57 -18.12 3.08
N SER A 83 1.75 -17.81 3.60
CA SER A 83 2.25 -18.38 4.85
C SER A 83 3.27 -17.48 5.54
N LYS A 84 3.58 -17.79 6.81
CA LYS A 84 4.45 -16.97 7.66
C LYS A 84 5.87 -16.84 7.12
N GLU A 85 6.38 -17.88 6.46
CA GLU A 85 7.74 -17.94 5.93
C GLU A 85 7.98 -16.91 4.81
N HIS A 86 6.90 -16.44 4.17
CA HIS A 86 6.93 -15.41 3.13
C HIS A 86 6.50 -14.03 3.64
N ALA A 87 6.19 -13.91 4.93
CA ALA A 87 5.61 -12.69 5.50
C ALA A 87 6.64 -11.60 5.83
N SER A 88 7.93 -11.93 5.79
CA SER A 88 9.02 -10.96 5.73
C SER A 88 9.56 -10.93 4.31
N PHE A 89 9.41 -9.79 3.65
CA PHE A 89 9.76 -9.65 2.25
C PHE A 89 10.35 -8.28 1.93
N TRP A 90 11.12 -8.27 0.86
CA TRP A 90 11.69 -7.08 0.24
C TRP A 90 11.50 -7.20 -1.26
N ILE A 91 10.90 -6.19 -1.88
CA ILE A 91 10.66 -6.14 -3.32
C ILE A 91 10.97 -4.76 -3.88
N GLN A 92 11.56 -4.75 -5.07
CA GLN A 92 11.68 -3.55 -5.89
C GLN A 92 10.81 -3.73 -7.13
N THR A 93 9.82 -2.87 -7.32
CA THR A 93 8.83 -3.03 -8.39
C THR A 93 8.33 -1.68 -8.88
N THR A 94 7.89 -1.63 -10.13
CA THR A 94 7.09 -0.50 -10.62
C THR A 94 5.65 -0.63 -10.13
N ASN A 95 4.92 0.47 -10.01
CA ASN A 95 3.51 0.40 -9.67
C ASN A 95 2.76 -0.49 -10.68
N LYS A 96 2.12 -1.55 -10.16
CA LYS A 96 1.30 -2.51 -10.92
C LYS A 96 0.04 -1.86 -11.46
N TYR A 97 -0.57 -0.99 -10.67
CA TYR A 97 -1.74 -0.20 -11.05
C TYR A 97 -1.36 1.25 -11.29
N ARG A 98 -2.02 1.87 -12.27
CA ARG A 98 -1.74 3.24 -12.69
C ARG A 98 -2.14 4.23 -11.61
N PHE A 99 -1.22 5.10 -11.23
CA PHE A 99 -1.52 6.21 -10.33
C PHE A 99 -2.10 7.36 -11.15
N ILE A 100 -3.43 7.43 -11.22
CA ILE A 100 -4.17 8.42 -12.01
C ILE A 100 -5.08 9.23 -11.09
N ASP A 101 -5.18 10.53 -11.35
CA ASP A 101 -6.22 11.38 -10.77
C ASP A 101 -6.86 12.30 -11.83
N GLN A 102 -8.03 12.82 -11.53
CA GLN A 102 -8.76 13.74 -12.39
C GLN A 102 -8.06 15.10 -12.48
N GLY A 103 -8.00 15.65 -13.69
CA GLY A 103 -7.44 17.00 -13.91
C GLY A 103 -5.93 17.07 -13.64
N SER A 104 -5.50 18.12 -12.91
CA SER A 104 -4.09 18.40 -12.59
C SER A 104 -3.79 18.38 -11.09
N ASN A 105 -4.52 17.56 -10.36
CA ASN A 105 -4.49 17.51 -8.90
C ASN A 105 -3.22 16.87 -8.32
N LEU A 106 -2.42 16.18 -9.15
CA LEU A 106 -1.20 15.50 -8.72
C LEU A 106 0.04 16.39 -8.83
N VAL A 107 -0.04 17.52 -9.54
CA VAL A 107 1.09 18.44 -9.69
C VAL A 107 1.49 19.04 -8.35
N GLY A 108 2.75 18.87 -7.96
CA GLY A 108 3.29 19.38 -6.70
C GLY A 108 2.64 18.77 -5.46
N LYS A 109 1.93 17.65 -5.61
CA LYS A 109 1.06 17.09 -4.57
C LYS A 109 1.84 16.31 -3.54
N ASP A 110 1.59 16.62 -2.27
CA ASP A 110 2.05 15.80 -1.15
C ASP A 110 1.12 14.58 -1.01
N PHE A 111 1.70 13.40 -0.84
CA PHE A 111 0.97 12.15 -0.66
C PHE A 111 1.68 11.23 0.33
N ASN A 112 0.90 10.34 0.93
CA ASN A 112 1.39 9.29 1.79
C ASN A 112 1.37 7.96 1.05
N LEU A 113 2.34 7.10 1.34
CA LEU A 113 2.29 5.71 0.95
C LEU A 113 1.79 4.91 2.14
N THR A 114 0.69 4.19 1.99
CA THR A 114 0.07 3.43 3.07
C THR A 114 0.06 1.96 2.71
N LEU A 115 0.73 1.14 3.52
CA LEU A 115 0.71 -0.31 3.39
C LEU A 115 -0.47 -0.85 4.20
N HIS A 116 -1.46 -1.39 3.52
CA HIS A 116 -2.63 -2.03 4.11
C HIS A 116 -2.47 -3.54 4.07
N TRP A 117 -2.97 -4.24 5.09
CA TRP A 117 -3.05 -5.69 5.07
C TRP A 117 -4.35 -6.19 5.67
N HIS A 118 -4.90 -7.23 5.05
CA HIS A 118 -6.11 -7.92 5.46
C HIS A 118 -5.74 -9.35 5.83
N VAL A 119 -5.93 -9.71 7.09
CA VAL A 119 -5.66 -11.04 7.60
C VAL A 119 -6.91 -11.89 7.44
N MET A 120 -6.81 -12.91 6.59
CA MET A 120 -7.91 -13.84 6.32
C MET A 120 -7.75 -15.08 7.19
N PRO A 121 -8.61 -15.29 8.19
CA PRO A 121 -8.54 -16.50 9.00
C PRO A 121 -9.12 -17.70 8.26
N LYS A 122 -8.75 -18.90 8.69
CA LYS A 122 -9.41 -20.16 8.29
C LYS A 122 -10.85 -20.20 8.81
N THR A 123 -11.08 -19.63 9.99
CA THR A 123 -12.42 -19.51 10.56
C THR A 123 -12.54 -18.22 11.37
N GLY A 124 -13.67 -17.52 11.21
CA GLY A 124 -13.95 -16.26 11.92
C GLY A 124 -14.00 -15.05 11.00
N LYS A 125 -13.90 -13.85 11.59
CA LYS A 125 -13.96 -12.58 10.85
C LYS A 125 -12.56 -12.19 10.37
N MET A 126 -12.50 -11.68 9.15
CA MET A 126 -11.31 -10.97 8.65
C MET A 126 -11.08 -9.71 9.47
N PHE A 127 -9.82 -9.35 9.67
CA PHE A 127 -9.43 -8.05 10.20
C PHE A 127 -8.43 -7.36 9.27
N ALA A 128 -8.40 -6.04 9.32
CA ALA A 128 -7.55 -5.22 8.48
C ALA A 128 -6.88 -4.15 9.33
N ASP A 129 -5.64 -3.83 8.98
CA ASP A 129 -4.87 -2.75 9.61
C ASP A 129 -3.86 -2.18 8.59
N LYS A 130 -3.18 -1.10 8.95
CA LYS A 130 -2.31 -0.36 8.04
C LYS A 130 -1.16 0.37 8.73
N ILE A 131 -0.08 0.60 7.98
CA ILE A 131 1.00 1.53 8.34
C ILE A 131 1.05 2.64 7.30
N VAL A 132 1.02 3.88 7.78
CA VAL A 132 1.15 5.08 6.94
C VAL A 132 2.63 5.50 6.92
N ILE A 133 3.19 5.63 5.73
CA ILE A 133 4.53 6.16 5.46
C ILE A 133 4.37 7.53 4.80
N PRO A 134 4.42 8.63 5.58
CA PRO A 134 4.23 9.98 5.05
C PRO A 134 5.51 10.56 4.43
N GLY A 135 5.37 11.70 3.75
CA GLY A 135 6.51 12.55 3.36
C GLY A 135 6.94 12.44 1.89
N TYR A 136 6.08 11.98 1.00
CA TYR A 136 6.34 12.01 -0.44
C TYR A 136 5.68 13.20 -1.10
N ARG A 137 6.34 13.72 -2.14
CA ARG A 137 5.84 14.84 -2.94
C ARG A 137 6.10 14.59 -4.41
N LEU A 138 5.09 14.83 -5.24
CA LEU A 138 5.22 14.78 -6.69
C LEU A 138 5.86 16.07 -7.24
N PRO A 139 6.53 16.02 -8.41
CA PRO A 139 7.13 17.20 -9.03
C PRO A 139 6.09 18.27 -9.39
N ASN A 140 6.54 19.53 -9.49
CA ASN A 140 5.68 20.64 -9.92
C ASN A 140 5.49 20.70 -11.45
N ASP A 141 6.24 19.90 -12.20
CA ASP A 141 6.22 19.87 -13.66
C ASP A 141 6.12 18.44 -14.17
N TYR A 142 5.47 18.27 -15.32
CA TYR A 142 5.39 16.98 -16.02
C TYR A 142 6.78 16.57 -16.55
N ARG A 143 7.05 15.25 -16.57
CA ARG A 143 8.29 14.63 -17.04
C ARG A 143 8.03 13.38 -17.86
#